data_AF-A0A2W5YJ88-F1
#
_entry.id   AF-A0A2W5YJ88-F1
#
_cell.length_a   1.000
_cell.length_b   1.000
_cell.length_c   1.000
_cell.angle_alpha   90.00
_cell.angle_beta   90.00
_cell.angle_gamma   90.00
#
_symmetry.space_group_name_H-M   'P 1'
#
loop_
_entity.id
_entity.type
_entity.pdbx_description
1 polymer ?
#
loop_
_entity_poly.entity_id
_entity_poly.type
_entity_poly.pdbx_seq_one_letter_code
_entity_poly.pdbx_strand_id
1 'polypeptide(L)' 'MSTVPEIIDAVKLLNEEQKGQFLAKLAEIDFDDAWDRQMDTDARAGRLDFLWEEVKGEIATGKSRPLDELLGHE' A
#
# COMPACT_ATOMS: atom_id res chain seq x y z
N MET A 1 0.97 27.92 8.10
CA MET A 1 1.22 26.52 7.75
C MET A 1 1.95 25.89 8.93
N SER A 2 1.47 24.75 9.42
CA SER A 2 2.21 23.97 10.42
C SER A 2 3.30 23.16 9.73
N THR A 3 4.45 23.01 10.37
CA THR A 3 5.53 22.15 9.89
C THR A 3 5.22 20.67 10.16
N VAL A 4 5.91 19.75 9.47
CA VAL A 4 5.75 18.31 9.72
C VAL A 4 6.01 17.96 11.20
N PRO A 5 7.07 18.47 11.87
CA PRO A 5 7.26 18.24 13.31
C PRO A 5 6.07 18.70 14.16
N GLU A 6 5.50 19.88 13.88
CA GLU A 6 4.35 20.41 14.64
C GLU A 6 3.10 19.55 14.46
N ILE A 7 2.86 19.02 13.26
CA ILE A 7 1.75 18.09 12.99
C ILE A 7 1.95 16.80 13.79
N ILE A 8 3.16 16.24 13.79
CA ILE A 8 3.48 15.02 14.54
C ILE A 8 3.31 15.23 16.05
N ASP A 9 3.74 16.38 16.57
CA ASP A 9 3.55 16.70 17.99
C ASP A 9 2.07 16.88 18.35
N ALA A 10 1.26 17.45 17.47
CA ALA A 10 -0.19 17.50 17.65
C ALA A 10 -0.84 16.10 17.64
N VAL A 11 -0.41 15.21 16.75
CA VAL A 11 -0.92 13.82 16.67
C VAL A 11 -0.61 13.02 17.94
N LYS A 12 0.55 13.25 18.57
CA LYS A 12 0.91 12.59 19.84
C LYS A 12 -0.02 12.94 21.00
N LEU A 13 -0.67 14.10 20.96
CA LEU A 13 -1.58 14.58 22.00
C LEU A 13 -3.01 14.07 21.84
N LEU A 14 -3.32 13.38 20.74
CA LEU A 14 -4.67 12.87 20.48
C LEU A 14 -5.03 11.73 21.44
N ASN A 15 -6.28 11.72 21.89
CA ASN A 15 -6.86 10.56 22.57
C ASN A 15 -7.20 9.44 21.57
N GLU A 16 -7.67 8.28 22.06
CA GLU A 16 -7.93 7.10 21.23
C GLU A 16 -8.97 7.34 20.12
N GLU A 17 -10.09 8.00 20.44
CA GLU A 17 -11.12 8.35 19.47
C GLU A 17 -10.58 9.28 18.38
N GLN A 18 -9.84 10.31 18.79
CA GLN A 18 -9.24 11.28 17.89
C GLN A 18 -8.16 10.66 16.99
N LYS A 19 -7.42 9.66 17.48
CA LYS A 19 -6.47 8.89 16.64
C LYS A 19 -7.20 8.12 15.56
N GLY A 20 -8.33 7.47 15.89
CA GLY A 20 -9.16 6.78 14.91
C GLY A 20 -9.68 7.74 13.82
N GLN A 21 -10.20 8.90 14.24
CA GLN A 21 -10.66 9.95 13.31
C GLN A 21 -9.52 10.51 12.44
N PHE A 22 -8.34 10.73 13.03
CA PHE A 22 -7.16 11.18 12.31
C PHE A 22 -6.73 10.18 11.23
N LEU A 23 -6.66 8.89 11.56
CA LEU A 23 -6.30 7.84 10.60
C LEU A 23 -7.33 7.70 9.47
N ALA A 24 -8.62 7.76 9.80
CA ALA A 24 -9.69 7.71 8.79
C ALA A 24 -9.55 8.87 7.79
N LYS A 25 -9.26 10.07 8.27
CA LYS A 25 -9.04 11.25 7.42
C LYS A 25 -7.72 11.21 6.66
N LEU A 26 -6.67 10.65 7.26
CA LEU A 26 -5.38 10.48 6.61
C LEU A 26 -5.49 9.55 5.39
N ALA A 27 -6.35 8.53 5.46
CA ALA A 27 -6.63 7.63 4.35
C ALA A 27 -7.40 8.30 3.18
N GLU A 28 -8.07 9.42 3.41
CA GLU A 28 -8.72 10.23 2.36
C GLU A 28 -7.71 11.13 1.63
N ILE A 29 -6.51 11.32 2.20
CA ILE A 29 -5.47 12.13 1.57
C ILE A 29 -4.82 11.30 0.49
N ASP A 30 -5.00 11.75 -0.76
CA ASP A 30 -4.26 11.23 -1.88
C ASP A 30 -2.81 11.67 -1.74
N PHE A 31 -1.96 10.73 -1.37
CA PHE A 31 -0.53 10.96 -1.28
C PHE A 31 0.14 10.93 -2.65
N ASP A 32 -0.59 10.67 -3.76
CA ASP A 32 -0.12 10.47 -5.14
C ASP A 32 1.34 10.85 -5.29
N ASP A 33 2.19 9.96 -4.83
CA ASP A 33 3.58 10.30 -4.66
C ASP A 33 4.27 10.11 -6.01
N ALA A 34 5.51 10.58 -6.14
CA ALA A 34 6.21 10.42 -7.41
C ALA A 34 6.35 8.95 -7.81
N TRP A 35 6.27 8.04 -6.84
CA TRP A 35 6.40 6.61 -7.03
C TRP A 35 5.09 6.00 -7.54
N ASP A 36 3.93 6.37 -6.99
CA ASP A 36 2.61 5.92 -7.47
C ASP A 36 2.40 6.27 -8.94
N ARG A 37 2.63 7.54 -9.33
CA ARG A 37 2.53 7.96 -10.75
C ARG A 37 3.50 7.22 -11.65
N GLN A 38 4.71 6.95 -11.16
CA GLN A 38 5.72 6.23 -11.94
C GLN A 38 5.29 4.77 -12.13
N MET A 39 4.81 4.09 -11.10
CA MET A 39 4.30 2.73 -11.17
C MET A 39 3.13 2.63 -12.15
N ASP A 40 2.19 3.57 -12.10
CA ASP A 40 1.08 3.64 -13.04
C ASP A 40 1.55 3.83 -14.49
N THR A 41 2.55 4.67 -14.71
CA THR A 41 3.15 4.90 -16.03
C THR A 41 3.88 3.65 -16.52
N ASP A 42 4.64 2.99 -15.65
CA ASP A 42 5.40 1.78 -15.96
C ASP A 42 4.45 0.61 -16.30
N ALA A 43 3.37 0.44 -15.53
CA ALA A 43 2.33 -0.55 -15.78
C ALA A 43 1.65 -0.30 -17.13
N ARG A 44 1.21 0.93 -17.43
CA ARG A 44 0.59 1.28 -18.72
C ARG A 44 1.52 1.10 -19.91
N ALA A 45 2.82 1.26 -19.71
CA ALA A 45 3.83 1.07 -20.73
C ALA A 45 4.26 -0.40 -20.92
N GLY A 46 3.70 -1.33 -20.15
CA GLY A 46 4.08 -2.75 -20.17
C GLY A 46 5.48 -3.03 -19.59
N ARG A 47 6.10 -2.05 -18.92
CA ARG A 47 7.45 -2.22 -18.33
C ARG A 47 7.46 -3.21 -17.18
N LEU A 48 6.30 -3.50 -16.60
CA LEU A 48 6.14 -4.43 -15.48
C LEU A 48 5.61 -5.81 -15.92
N ASP A 49 5.36 -6.03 -17.22
CA ASP A 49 4.80 -7.30 -17.73
C ASP A 49 5.69 -8.50 -17.42
N PHE A 50 7.01 -8.29 -17.35
CA PHE A 50 7.96 -9.35 -17.00
C PHE A 50 7.72 -9.91 -15.59
N LEU A 51 7.30 -9.08 -14.64
CA LEU A 51 6.96 -9.52 -13.28
C LEU A 51 5.72 -10.42 -13.31
N TRP A 52 4.75 -10.10 -14.18
CA TRP A 52 3.56 -10.91 -14.35
C TRP A 52 3.87 -12.29 -14.97
N GLU A 53 4.74 -12.32 -15.98
CA GLU A 53 5.22 -13.58 -16.55
C GLU A 53 6.02 -14.42 -15.54
N GLU A 54 6.86 -13.78 -14.74
CA GLU A 54 7.61 -14.44 -13.67
C GLU A 54 6.68 -15.10 -12.66
N VAL A 55 5.71 -14.35 -12.12
CA VAL A 55 4.71 -14.87 -11.17
C VAL A 55 3.93 -16.04 -11.76
N LYS A 56 3.48 -15.95 -13.02
CA LYS A 56 2.81 -17.08 -13.68
C LYS A 56 3.70 -18.32 -13.77
N GLY A 57 5.00 -18.14 -14.06
CA GLY A 57 5.99 -19.22 -14.06
C GLY A 57 6.17 -19.84 -12.66
N GLU A 58 6.22 -19.03 -11.61
CA GLU A 58 6.33 -19.52 -10.24
C GLU A 58 5.09 -20.29 -9.78
N ILE A 59 3.90 -19.82 -10.16
CA ILE A 59 2.64 -20.54 -9.92
C ILE A 59 2.66 -21.88 -10.65
N ALA A 60 3.02 -21.89 -11.94
CA ALA A 60 3.08 -23.11 -12.74
C ALA A 60 4.12 -24.12 -12.21
N THR A 61 5.20 -23.64 -11.59
CA THR A 61 6.25 -24.49 -11.00
C THR A 61 5.99 -24.88 -9.55
N GLY A 62 4.82 -24.51 -8.98
CA GLY A 62 4.42 -24.88 -7.63
C GLY A 62 5.24 -24.19 -6.54
N LYS A 63 5.88 -23.06 -6.85
CA LYS A 63 6.62 -22.24 -5.88
C LYS A 63 5.73 -21.29 -5.09
N SER A 64 4.49 -21.07 -5.53
CA SER A 64 3.47 -20.33 -4.79
C SER A 64 2.60 -21.25 -3.95
N ARG A 65 2.01 -20.71 -2.87
CA ARG A 65 0.93 -21.38 -2.12
C ARG A 65 -0.32 -20.50 -2.13
N PRO A 66 -1.53 -21.09 -2.23
CA PRO A 66 -2.78 -20.34 -2.05
C PRO A 66 -2.81 -19.59 -0.72
N LEU A 67 -3.37 -18.37 -0.75
CA LEU A 67 -3.50 -17.57 0.46
C LEU A 67 -4.49 -18.21 1.46
N ASP A 68 -5.53 -18.89 0.96
CA ASP A 68 -6.53 -19.57 1.79
C ASP A 68 -5.93 -20.68 2.65
N GLU A 69 -4.94 -21.42 2.12
CA GLU A 69 -4.16 -22.40 2.89
C GLU A 69 -3.37 -21.75 4.04
N LEU A 70 -2.92 -20.51 3.87
CA LEU A 70 -2.22 -19.76 4.92
C LEU A 70 -3.18 -19.22 5.98
N LEU A 71 -4.36 -18.78 5.54
CA LEU A 71 -5.37 -18.15 6.41
C LEU A 71 -6.28 -19.18 7.10
N GLY A 72 -6.19 -20.47 6.74
CA GLY A 72 -6.96 -21.54 7.35
C GLY A 72 -8.44 -21.54 6.96
N HIS A 73 -8.77 -20.95 5.82
CA HIS A 73 -10.10 -21.05 5.22
C HIS A 73 -10.10 -22.28 4.29
N GLU A 74 -10.71 -23.39 4.74
CA GLU A 74 -11.03 -24.56 3.89
C GLU A 74 -12.23 -24.29 2.97
#